data_AF-A0A7L3QNK5-F1
#
_entry.id   AF-A0A7L3QNK5-F1
#
_cell.length_a   1.000
_cell.length_b   1.000
_cell.length_c   1.000
_cell.angle_alpha   90.00
_cell.angle_beta   90.00
_cell.angle_gamma   90.00
#
_symmetry.space_group_name_H-M   'P 1'
#
loop_
_entity.id
_entity.type
_entity.pdbx_description
1 polymer ?
#
loop_
_entity_poly.entity_id
_entity_poly.type
_entity_poly.pdbx_seq_one_letter_code
_entity_poly.pdbx_strand_id
1 'polypeptide(L)' 'ERVLSSARAAVLLYDEGQKLWVPAGGGGPQSPPSCVQLFHQPASNAFRLVGRRLHPEQQV' A
#
# COMPACT_ATOMS: atom_id res chain seq x y z
N GLU A 1 15.25 8.68 8.82
CA GLU A 1 14.48 7.59 8.17
C GLU A 1 14.88 7.52 6.70
N ARG A 2 15.00 6.32 6.11
CA ARG A 2 15.40 6.11 4.70
C ARG A 2 14.50 5.10 4.00
N VAL A 3 14.17 5.34 2.72
CA VAL A 3 13.52 4.35 1.84
C VAL A 3 14.56 3.33 1.37
N LEU A 4 14.24 2.04 1.52
CA LEU A 4 15.08 0.94 1.04
C LEU A 4 14.60 0.39 -0.30
N SER A 5 13.29 0.33 -0.50
CA SER A 5 12.68 -0.19 -1.73
C SER A 5 11.32 0.47 -1.98
N SER A 6 10.92 0.50 -3.25
CA SER A 6 9.66 1.04 -3.73
C SER A 6 9.08 0.13 -4.79
N ALA A 7 7.77 -0.12 -4.74
CA ALA A 7 7.06 -0.94 -5.71
C ALA A 7 5.66 -0.39 -5.98
N ARG A 8 5.10 -0.73 -7.14
CA ARG A 8 3.69 -0.48 -7.48
C ARG A 8 2.89 -1.77 -7.28
N ALA A 9 1.89 -1.75 -6.40
CA ALA A 9 1.12 -2.94 -6.05
C ALA A 9 -0.31 -2.60 -5.62
N ALA A 10 -1.23 -3.55 -5.79
CA ALA A 10 -2.51 -3.52 -5.09
C ALA A 10 -2.28 -3.94 -3.63
N VAL A 11 -2.76 -3.14 -2.68
CA VAL A 11 -2.65 -3.44 -1.24
C VAL A 11 -3.98 -4.00 -0.78
N LEU A 12 -3.96 -5.24 -0.28
CA LEU A 12 -5.13 -5.97 0.16
C LEU A 12 -5.01 -6.31 1.64
N LEU A 13 -6.13 -6.31 2.36
CA LEU A 13 -6.27 -6.87 3.70
C LEU A 13 -7.12 -8.14 3.59
N TYR A 14 -6.80 -9.14 4.39
CA TYR A 14 -7.62 -10.34 4.46
C TYR A 14 -8.75 -10.11 5.47
N ASP A 15 -9.99 -10.23 5.01
CA ASP A 15 -11.17 -10.24 5.88
C ASP A 15 -11.44 -11.68 6.31
N GLU A 16 -11.16 -11.99 7.58
CA GLU A 16 -11.38 -13.33 8.15
C GLU A 16 -12.87 -13.72 8.22
N GLY A 17 -13.77 -12.75 8.42
CA GLY A 17 -15.21 -13.01 8.53
C GLY A 17 -15.81 -13.41 7.17
N GLN A 18 -15.30 -12.83 6.10
CA GLN A 18 -15.72 -13.13 4.73
C GLN A 18 -14.80 -14.11 3.99
N LYS A 19 -13.65 -14.44 4.58
CA LYS A 19 -12.60 -15.29 4.01
C LYS A 19 -12.10 -14.83 2.64
N LEU A 20 -12.01 -13.52 2.43
CA LEU A 20 -11.62 -12.93 1.14
C LEU A 20 -10.67 -11.75 1.30
N TRP A 21 -9.90 -11.46 0.25
CA TRP A 21 -9.02 -10.30 0.19
C TRP A 21 -9.81 -9.06 -0.22
N VAL A 22 -9.78 -8.01 0.61
CA VAL A 22 -10.42 -6.71 0.37
C VAL A 22 -9.39 -5.60 0.13
N PRO A 23 -9.67 -4.58 -0.69
CA PRO A 23 -8.78 -3.44 -0.86
C PRO A 23 -8.50 -2.69 0.44
N ALA A 24 -7.22 -2.42 0.73
CA ALA A 24 -6.82 -1.64 1.89
C ALA A 24 -7.24 -0.16 1.76
N GLY A 25 -7.79 0.40 2.83
CA GLY A 25 -8.22 1.80 2.89
C GLY A 25 -9.58 2.07 2.22
N GLY A 26 -10.37 1.02 1.97
CA GLY A 26 -11.69 1.13 1.35
C GLY A 26 -11.64 1.41 -0.15
N GLY A 27 -12.68 0.98 -0.85
CA GLY A 27 -12.80 1.11 -2.30
C GLY A 27 -13.30 -0.17 -2.95
N GLY A 28 -13.86 -0.03 -4.14
CA GLY A 28 -14.36 -1.17 -4.91
C GLY A 28 -13.25 -1.90 -5.68
N PRO A 29 -13.64 -2.89 -6.51
CA PRO A 29 -12.72 -3.67 -7.37
C PRO A 29 -11.84 -2.83 -8.31
N GLN A 30 -12.24 -1.57 -8.57
CA GLN A 30 -11.58 -0.63 -9.47
C GLN A 30 -10.58 0.30 -8.75
N SER A 31 -10.20 -0.03 -7.50
CA SER A 31 -9.28 0.83 -6.73
C SER A 31 -7.90 0.90 -7.40
N PRO A 32 -7.33 2.11 -7.58
CA PRO A 32 -6.05 2.25 -8.25
C PRO A 32 -4.91 1.61 -7.43
N PRO A 33 -3.84 1.15 -8.10
CA PRO A 33 -2.68 0.60 -7.41
C PRO A 33 -2.02 1.63 -6.50
N SER A 34 -1.30 1.16 -5.50
CA SER A 34 -0.53 2.01 -4.57
C SER A 34 0.95 1.99 -4.91
N CYS A 35 1.63 3.10 -4.59
CA CYS A 35 3.08 3.10 -4.39
C CYS A 35 3.36 2.63 -2.96
N VAL A 36 4.04 1.50 -2.83
CA VAL A 36 4.40 0.87 -1.56
C VAL A 36 5.88 1.06 -1.31
N GLN A 37 6.23 1.62 -0.16
CA GLN A 37 7.61 1.92 0.21
C GLN A 37 7.96 1.25 1.53
N LEU A 38 9.15 0.63 1.56
CA LEU A 38 9.77 0.11 2.78
C LEU A 38 10.71 1.18 3.35
N PHE A 39 10.44 1.61 4.58
CA PHE A 39 11.27 2.55 5.31
C PHE A 39 12.03 1.84 6.43
N HIS A 40 13.28 2.27 6.64
CA HIS A 40 14.10 1.88 7.77
C HIS A 40 14.44 3.10 8.64
N GLN A 41 14.25 2.95 9.95
CA GLN A 41 14.61 3.92 10.97
C GLN A 41 15.81 3.40 11.79
N PRO A 42 17.06 3.79 11.44
CA PRO A 42 18.26 3.22 12.03
C PRO A 42 18.37 3.41 13.55
N ALA A 43 17.89 4.55 14.06
CA ALA A 43 17.98 4.90 15.49
C ALA A 43 17.24 3.89 16.39
N SER A 44 16.17 3.28 15.89
CA SER A 44 15.36 2.31 16.62
C SER A 44 15.41 0.92 15.98
N ASN A 45 16.23 0.72 14.95
CA ASN A 45 16.27 -0.48 14.11
C ASN A 45 14.86 -0.97 13.69
N ALA A 46 13.97 -0.03 13.37
CA ALA A 46 12.57 -0.32 13.06
C ALA A 46 12.29 -0.19 11.56
N PHE A 47 11.35 -0.98 11.06
CA PHE A 47 10.90 -0.95 9.68
C PHE A 47 9.42 -0.60 9.62
N ARG A 48 9.03 0.20 8.62
CA ARG A 48 7.61 0.42 8.30
C ARG A 48 7.37 0.25 6.81
N LEU A 49 6.21 -0.31 6.49
CA LEU A 49 5.70 -0.41 5.13
C LEU A 49 4.58 0.61 4.97
N VAL A 50 4.64 1.47 3.94
CA VAL A 50 3.58 2.46 3.68
C VAL A 50 3.15 2.40 2.23
N GLY A 51 1.86 2.13 2.02
CA GLY A 51 1.19 2.20 0.72
C GLY A 51 0.43 3.51 0.59
N ARG A 52 0.66 4.25 -0.50
CA ARG A 52 -0.13 5.43 -0.88
C ARG A 52 -0.82 5.15 -2.21
N ARG A 53 -2.14 5.31 -2.27
CA ARG A 53 -2.90 5.17 -3.51
C ARG A 53 -2.37 6.13 -4.56
N LEU A 54 -2.12 5.63 -5.76
CA LEU A 54 -1.83 6.47 -6.91
C LEU A 54 -3.16 7.06 -7.36
N HIS A 55 -3.20 8.37 -7.60
CA HIS A 55 -4.36 8.95 -8.27
C HIS A 55 -4.43 8.37 -9.69
N PRO A 56 -5.63 8.06 -10.20
CA PRO A 56 -5.76 7.79 -11.62
C PRO A 56 -5.20 8.99 -12.37
N GLU A 57 -4.36 8.74 -13.38
CA GLU A 57 -3.94 9.81 -14.29
C GLU A 57 -5.21 10.43 -14.86
N GLN A 58 -5.36 11.75 -14.69
CA GLN A 58 -6.51 12.46 -15.24
C GLN A 58 -6.36 12.44 -16.76
N GLN A 59 -7.18 11.63 -17.41
CA GLN A 59 -7.26 11.58 -18.87
C GLN A 59 -7.86 12.91 -19.33
N VAL A 60 -7.06 13.73 -20.01
CA VAL A 60 -7.43 15.04 -20.60
C VAL A 60 -8.32 14.85 -21.82
#